data_AF-A0A426RVH2-F1
#
_entry.id   AF-A0A426RVH2-F1
#
_cell.length_a   1.000
_cell.length_b   1.000
_cell.length_c   1.000
_cell.angle_alpha   90.00
_cell.angle_beta   90.00
_cell.angle_gamma   90.00
#
_symmetry.space_group_name_H-M   'P 1'
#
loop_
_entity.id
_entity.type
_entity.pdbx_description
1 polymer ?
#
loop_
_entity_poly.entity_id
_entity_poly.type
_entity_poly.pdbx_seq_one_letter_code
_entity_poly.pdbx_strand_id
1 'polypeptide(L)'
;MQAGPATAAPAAHHLSPLRVGALEAKLSPAQHKALIQSAQDRTTDTARTLGLGAKEKLVVKDVTKDADGTLHTRYERTYDGLPVLGGDLIVHTPPASLAAGTVSATYNNKNKIRVSSTTATYTKAAAESKALKTAKALDAAKPAADSARKVIWAGSGTPKLAWETVIGGFQDDGTPSRLHVITDATTGKELYRYQGIETGVGNTHYSGQV
;
A
#
# COMPACT_ATOMS: atom_id res chain seq x y z
N MET A 1 26.85 53.73 -18.76
CA MET A 1 27.03 52.35 -18.26
C MET A 1 25.71 51.61 -18.43
N GLN A 2 25.47 50.94 -19.56
CA GLN A 2 24.29 50.10 -19.80
C GLN A 2 24.64 48.66 -19.41
N ALA A 3 23.84 48.03 -18.55
CA ALA A 3 23.95 46.62 -18.24
C ALA A 3 23.10 45.81 -19.24
N GLY A 4 23.73 44.88 -19.96
CA GLY A 4 23.05 43.96 -20.88
C GLY A 4 22.35 42.80 -20.15
N PRO A 5 21.33 42.17 -20.77
CA PRO A 5 20.60 41.08 -20.16
C PRO A 5 21.43 39.79 -20.18
N ALA A 6 21.49 39.09 -19.05
CA ALA A 6 22.12 37.77 -18.94
C ALA A 6 21.14 36.69 -19.45
N THR A 7 21.49 36.03 -20.55
CA THR A 7 20.83 34.81 -21.01
C THR A 7 21.30 33.63 -20.17
N ALA A 8 20.39 33.03 -19.39
CA ALA A 8 20.65 31.77 -18.70
C ALA A 8 20.58 30.61 -19.72
N ALA A 9 21.67 29.84 -19.83
CA ALA A 9 21.71 28.63 -20.64
C ALA A 9 20.80 27.54 -20.03
N PRO A 10 20.11 26.73 -20.85
CA PRO A 10 19.28 25.64 -20.35
C PRO A 10 20.18 24.57 -19.70
N ALA A 11 19.83 24.17 -18.48
CA ALA A 11 20.53 23.09 -17.78
C ALA A 11 20.39 21.79 -18.57
N ALA A 12 21.51 21.16 -18.90
CA ALA A 12 21.51 19.83 -19.50
C ALA A 12 20.86 18.84 -18.52
N HIS A 13 19.82 18.14 -18.97
CA HIS A 13 19.31 16.99 -18.24
C HIS A 13 20.40 15.91 -18.27
N HIS A 14 21.10 15.73 -17.15
CA HIS A 14 22.00 14.59 -16.97
C HIS A 14 21.17 13.31 -16.98
N LEU A 15 21.06 12.66 -18.15
CA LEU A 15 20.61 11.28 -18.25
C LEU A 15 21.63 10.45 -17.47
N SER A 16 21.27 10.08 -16.23
CA SER A 16 22.08 9.14 -15.46
C SER A 16 22.23 7.86 -16.28
N PRO A 17 23.45 7.29 -16.40
CA PRO A 17 23.62 6.04 -17.12
C PRO A 17 22.71 4.97 -16.51
N LEU A 18 21.96 4.26 -17.37
CA LEU A 18 21.10 3.17 -16.96
C LEU A 18 21.92 2.16 -16.15
N ARG A 19 21.59 1.98 -14.87
CA ARG A 19 22.15 0.89 -14.08
C ARG A 19 21.51 -0.40 -14.56
N VAL A 20 22.13 -1.05 -15.54
CA VAL A 20 21.67 -2.32 -16.12
C VAL A 20 21.47 -3.39 -15.04
N GLY A 21 22.25 -3.32 -13.95
CA GLY A 21 22.10 -4.18 -12.78
C GLY A 21 20.77 -4.04 -12.03
N ALA A 22 20.12 -2.88 -12.08
CA ALA A 22 18.84 -2.59 -11.42
C ALA A 22 17.61 -2.98 -12.27
N LEU A 23 17.83 -3.71 -13.38
CA LEU A 23 16.75 -4.28 -14.17
C LEU A 23 16.29 -5.59 -13.51
N GLU A 24 14.97 -5.82 -13.49
CA GLU A 24 14.41 -7.04 -12.91
C GLU A 24 14.90 -8.29 -13.66
N ALA A 25 15.39 -9.27 -12.91
CA ALA A 25 15.81 -10.57 -13.40
C ALA A 25 14.57 -11.47 -13.62
N LYS A 26 14.59 -12.24 -14.71
CA LYS A 26 13.56 -13.25 -14.95
C LYS A 26 13.72 -14.43 -13.99
N LEU A 27 12.74 -14.65 -13.12
CA LEU A 27 12.68 -15.78 -12.19
C LEU A 27 11.74 -16.86 -12.71
N SER A 28 12.13 -18.12 -12.55
CA SER A 28 11.20 -19.24 -12.67
C SER A 28 10.22 -19.25 -11.48
N PRO A 29 9.02 -19.87 -11.61
CA PRO A 29 8.07 -19.98 -10.49
C PRO A 29 8.68 -20.63 -9.23
N ALA A 30 9.56 -21.62 -9.40
CA ALA A 30 10.23 -22.30 -8.30
C ALA A 30 11.21 -21.37 -7.55
N GLN A 31 11.98 -20.56 -8.30
CA GLN A 31 12.90 -19.59 -7.71
C GLN A 31 12.14 -18.49 -6.97
N HIS A 32 11.07 -17.96 -7.56
CA HIS A 32 10.23 -16.95 -6.93
C HIS A 32 9.60 -17.45 -5.63
N LYS A 33 9.01 -18.66 -5.64
CA LYS A 33 8.48 -19.31 -4.44
C LYS A 33 9.54 -19.48 -3.34
N ALA A 34 10.76 -19.89 -3.71
CA ALA A 34 11.85 -20.05 -2.75
C ALA A 34 12.27 -18.71 -2.11
N LEU A 35 12.28 -17.62 -2.88
CA LEU A 35 12.54 -16.28 -2.36
C LEU A 35 11.45 -15.82 -1.38
N ILE A 36 10.18 -16.05 -1.71
CA ILE A 36 9.06 -15.75 -0.80
C ILE A 36 9.19 -16.53 0.51
N GLN A 37 9.44 -17.83 0.45
CA GLN A 37 9.61 -18.65 1.67
C GLN A 37 10.78 -18.14 2.51
N SER A 38 11.92 -17.86 1.88
CA SER A 38 13.09 -17.34 2.57
C SER A 38 12.85 -15.98 3.22
N ALA A 39 12.02 -15.12 2.61
CA ALA A 39 11.60 -13.86 3.20
C ALA A 39 10.64 -14.08 4.39
N GLN A 40 9.73 -15.05 4.30
CA GLN A 40 8.78 -15.39 5.37
C GLN A 40 9.53 -15.84 6.63
N ASP A 41 10.53 -16.72 6.45
CA ASP A 41 11.37 -17.24 7.54
C ASP A 41 12.16 -16.12 8.25
N ARG A 42 12.47 -15.03 7.54
CA ARG A 42 13.26 -13.88 8.04
C ARG A 42 12.42 -12.69 8.53
N THR A 43 11.09 -12.80 8.57
CA THR A 43 10.19 -11.69 8.96
C THR A 43 10.49 -11.13 10.36
N THR A 44 10.78 -12.00 11.33
CA THR A 44 11.06 -11.58 12.72
C THR A 44 12.36 -10.79 12.82
N ASP A 45 13.43 -11.27 12.19
CA ASP A 45 14.72 -10.58 12.19
C ASP A 45 14.65 -9.28 11.39
N THR A 46 13.95 -9.29 10.25
CA THR A 46 13.69 -8.08 9.47
C THR A 46 12.96 -7.03 10.30
N ALA A 47 11.90 -7.41 11.02
CA ALA A 47 11.16 -6.51 11.89
C ALA A 47 12.05 -5.92 13.01
N ARG A 48 12.95 -6.72 13.57
CA ARG A 48 13.94 -6.27 14.57
C ARG A 48 14.93 -5.27 13.97
N THR A 49 15.51 -5.56 12.81
CA THR A 49 16.46 -4.66 12.11
C THR A 49 15.83 -3.33 11.73
N LEU A 50 14.54 -3.33 11.36
CA LEU A 50 13.78 -2.11 11.06
C LEU A 50 13.31 -1.35 12.31
N GLY A 51 13.51 -1.90 13.52
CA GLY A 51 13.09 -1.27 14.77
C GLY A 51 11.56 -1.20 14.95
N LEU A 52 10.81 -2.14 14.38
CA LEU A 52 9.36 -2.20 14.54
C LEU A 52 8.96 -2.55 15.99
N GLY A 53 7.80 -2.07 16.43
CA GLY A 53 7.32 -2.37 17.77
C GLY A 53 7.00 -3.85 17.97
N ALA A 54 7.03 -4.35 19.21
CA ALA A 54 6.79 -5.77 19.52
C ALA A 54 5.41 -6.31 19.11
N LYS A 55 4.42 -5.42 18.92
CA LYS A 55 3.08 -5.77 18.43
C LYS A 55 3.00 -5.82 16.90
N GLU A 56 4.03 -5.37 16.21
CA GLU A 56 4.07 -5.29 14.77
C GLU A 56 4.68 -6.54 14.16
N LYS A 57 4.06 -7.08 13.12
CA LYS A 57 4.60 -8.19 12.34
C LYS A 57 4.55 -7.88 10.86
N LEU A 58 5.48 -8.46 10.12
CA LEU A 58 5.56 -8.36 8.67
C LEU A 58 4.90 -9.56 8.00
N VAL A 59 4.17 -9.30 6.92
CA VAL A 59 3.55 -10.31 6.07
C VAL A 59 4.10 -10.13 4.66
N VAL A 60 4.87 -11.11 4.19
CA VAL A 60 5.46 -11.08 2.83
C VAL A 60 4.34 -11.10 1.79
N LYS A 61 4.40 -10.18 0.84
CA LYS A 61 3.50 -10.16 -0.32
C LYS A 61 4.17 -10.60 -1.58
N ASP A 62 5.38 -10.14 -1.80
CA ASP A 62 6.11 -10.45 -3.01
C ASP A 62 7.61 -10.23 -2.82
N VAL A 63 8.40 -10.87 -3.68
CA VAL A 63 9.84 -10.65 -3.79
C VAL A 63 10.21 -10.53 -5.26
N THR A 64 10.78 -9.39 -5.64
CA THR A 64 11.45 -9.24 -6.94
C THR A 64 12.96 -9.24 -6.75
N LYS A 65 13.68 -9.62 -7.82
CA LYS A 65 15.12 -9.70 -7.83
C LYS A 65 15.67 -8.94 -9.02
N ASP A 66 16.65 -8.10 -8.79
CA ASP A 66 17.37 -7.39 -9.84
C ASP A 66 18.50 -8.25 -10.41
N ALA A 67 18.96 -7.90 -11.62
CA ALA A 67 20.04 -8.60 -12.32
C ALA A 67 21.36 -8.58 -11.53
N ASP A 68 21.61 -7.55 -10.73
CA ASP A 68 22.77 -7.46 -9.83
C ASP A 68 22.65 -8.32 -8.55
N GLY A 69 21.46 -8.90 -8.31
CA GLY A 69 21.18 -9.74 -7.16
C GLY A 69 20.51 -9.03 -5.98
N THR A 70 20.21 -7.74 -6.08
CA THR A 70 19.38 -7.01 -5.12
C THR A 70 18.00 -7.64 -5.04
N LEU A 71 17.45 -7.75 -3.82
CA LEU A 71 16.09 -8.22 -3.58
C LEU A 71 15.22 -7.07 -3.09
N HIS A 72 14.02 -6.96 -3.64
CA HIS A 72 12.97 -6.08 -3.16
C HIS A 72 11.83 -6.92 -2.61
N THR A 73 11.70 -6.95 -1.28
CA THR A 73 10.62 -7.67 -0.63
C THR A 73 9.53 -6.71 -0.18
N ARG A 74 8.32 -6.87 -0.72
CA ARG A 74 7.14 -6.12 -0.30
C ARG A 74 6.50 -6.79 0.91
N TYR A 75 6.27 -6.01 1.95
CA TYR A 75 5.60 -6.44 3.17
C TYR A 75 4.35 -5.62 3.43
N GLU A 76 3.26 -6.29 3.79
CA GLU A 76 2.22 -5.70 4.61
C GLU A 76 2.60 -5.80 6.10
N ARG A 77 1.92 -5.03 6.94
CA ARG A 77 2.08 -5.09 8.39
C ARG A 77 0.80 -5.52 9.08
N THR A 78 0.98 -6.15 10.22
CA THR A 78 -0.06 -6.30 11.22
C THR A 78 0.36 -5.60 12.51
N TYR A 79 -0.62 -5.18 13.31
CA TYR A 79 -0.43 -4.67 14.67
C TYR A 79 -1.39 -5.39 15.60
N ASP A 80 -0.86 -6.13 16.58
CA ASP A 80 -1.65 -6.93 17.53
C ASP A 80 -2.61 -7.91 16.80
N GLY A 81 -2.15 -8.48 15.69
CA GLY A 81 -2.94 -9.37 14.82
C GLY A 81 -3.90 -8.66 13.85
N LEU A 82 -4.05 -7.34 13.92
CA LEU A 82 -4.91 -6.57 13.01
C LEU A 82 -4.14 -6.13 11.76
N PRO A 83 -4.73 -6.22 10.55
CA PRO A 83 -4.12 -5.66 9.34
C PRO A 83 -3.90 -4.15 9.47
N VAL A 84 -2.77 -3.65 8.95
CA VAL A 84 -2.47 -2.22 8.87
C VAL A 84 -2.66 -1.74 7.43
N LEU A 85 -3.63 -0.85 7.20
CA LEU A 85 -3.86 -0.24 5.89
C LEU A 85 -3.01 1.03 5.73
N GLY A 86 -2.26 1.13 4.64
CA GLY A 86 -1.35 2.24 4.36
C GLY A 86 -0.04 2.23 5.16
N GLY A 87 0.27 1.12 5.82
CA GLY A 87 1.51 0.92 6.58
C GLY A 87 2.56 0.07 5.87
N ASP A 88 2.32 -0.36 4.63
CA ASP A 88 3.20 -1.28 3.90
C ASP A 88 4.58 -0.68 3.61
N LEU A 89 5.55 -1.57 3.39
CA LEU A 89 6.94 -1.20 3.14
C LEU A 89 7.61 -2.18 2.17
N ILE A 90 8.69 -1.72 1.55
CA ILE A 90 9.58 -2.54 0.73
C ILE A 90 10.95 -2.53 1.39
N VAL A 91 11.49 -3.72 1.66
CA VAL A 91 12.89 -3.88 2.09
C VAL A 91 13.76 -4.17 0.88
N HIS A 92 14.82 -3.39 0.74
CA HIS A 92 15.83 -3.55 -0.29
C HIS A 92 17.04 -4.25 0.36
N THR A 93 17.27 -5.50 -0.03
CA THR A 93 18.41 -6.29 0.43
C THR A 93 19.46 -6.29 -0.68
N PRO A 94 20.66 -5.75 -0.46
CA PRO A 94 21.71 -5.75 -1.47
C PRO A 94 22.15 -7.19 -1.81
N PRO A 95 22.85 -7.41 -2.94
CA PRO A 95 23.41 -8.71 -3.26
C PRO A 95 24.38 -9.16 -2.17
N ALA A 96 24.54 -10.49 -2.00
CA ALA A 96 25.34 -11.09 -0.93
C ALA A 96 26.78 -10.56 -0.87
N SER A 97 27.38 -10.19 -2.01
CA SER A 97 28.71 -9.57 -2.09
C SER A 97 28.81 -8.20 -1.41
N LEU A 98 27.69 -7.50 -1.25
CA LEU A 98 27.57 -6.17 -0.65
C LEU A 98 26.79 -6.17 0.67
N ALA A 99 26.35 -7.34 1.14
CA ALA A 99 25.53 -7.49 2.32
C ALA A 99 26.33 -7.30 3.61
N ALA A 100 26.80 -6.07 3.89
CA ALA A 100 27.43 -5.68 5.15
C ALA A 100 26.41 -5.43 6.29
N GLY A 101 25.25 -6.10 6.26
CA GLY A 101 24.16 -5.88 7.21
C GLY A 101 23.26 -4.68 6.92
N THR A 102 23.52 -3.91 5.86
CA THR A 102 22.69 -2.76 5.49
C THR A 102 21.48 -3.22 4.67
N VAL A 103 20.31 -3.26 5.30
CA VAL A 103 19.03 -3.24 4.59
C VAL A 103 18.49 -1.82 4.61
N SER A 104 18.00 -1.34 3.47
CA SER A 104 17.22 -0.09 3.43
C SER A 104 15.74 -0.45 3.25
N ALA A 105 14.86 0.46 3.70
CA ALA A 105 13.43 0.26 3.55
C ALA A 105 12.73 1.53 3.06
N THR A 106 11.86 1.34 2.09
CA THR A 106 10.93 2.37 1.61
C THR A 106 9.58 2.13 2.28
N TYR A 107 9.07 3.12 2.99
CA TYR A 107 7.81 3.04 3.72
C TYR A 107 6.74 3.86 3.00
N ASN A 108 5.54 3.31 2.89
CA ASN A 108 4.36 4.09 2.48
C ASN A 108 4.07 5.19 3.52
N ASN A 109 4.14 4.82 4.80
CA ASN A 109 4.08 5.77 5.91
C ASN A 109 5.13 5.43 6.99
N LYS A 110 5.93 6.44 7.38
CA LYS A 110 6.97 6.34 8.41
C LYS A 110 6.44 6.48 9.84
N ASN A 111 5.15 6.71 10.03
CA ASN A 111 4.53 6.81 11.35
C ASN A 111 4.69 5.51 12.13
N LYS A 112 5.08 5.63 13.39
CA LYS A 112 5.08 4.50 14.33
C LYS A 112 3.64 4.03 14.54
N ILE A 113 3.37 2.76 14.29
CA ILE A 113 2.03 2.20 14.45
C ILE A 113 1.80 1.97 15.95
N ARG A 114 1.05 2.88 16.57
CA ARG A 114 0.63 2.80 17.98
C ARG A 114 -0.79 3.33 18.09
N VAL A 115 -1.65 2.54 18.72
CA VAL A 115 -3.01 2.92 19.08
C VAL A 115 -3.22 2.73 20.58
N SER A 116 -4.07 3.57 21.17
CA SER A 116 -4.38 3.52 22.61
C SER A 116 -5.10 2.23 23.02
N SER A 117 -5.92 1.66 22.13
CA SER A 117 -6.65 0.42 22.34
C SER A 117 -6.96 -0.26 21.01
N THR A 118 -7.10 -1.59 21.03
CA THR A 118 -7.62 -2.40 19.92
C THR A 118 -9.08 -2.82 20.15
N THR A 119 -9.73 -2.25 21.16
CA THR A 119 -11.16 -2.43 21.45
C THR A 119 -11.97 -1.34 20.76
N ALA A 120 -12.94 -1.75 19.94
CA ALA A 120 -13.82 -0.83 19.23
C ALA A 120 -15.02 -0.45 20.09
N THR A 121 -15.31 0.85 20.23
CA THR A 121 -16.55 1.34 20.86
C THR A 121 -17.64 1.59 19.83
N TYR A 122 -17.26 1.99 18.61
CA TYR A 122 -18.16 2.03 17.47
C TYR A 122 -18.32 0.62 16.90
N THR A 123 -19.57 0.12 16.85
CA THR A 123 -19.83 -1.28 16.52
C THR A 123 -19.61 -1.57 15.03
N LYS A 124 -19.32 -2.84 14.71
CA LYS A 124 -19.24 -3.32 13.33
C LYS A 124 -20.50 -3.02 12.53
N ALA A 125 -21.68 -3.31 13.09
CA ALA A 125 -22.97 -3.05 12.44
C ALA A 125 -23.24 -1.55 12.18
N ALA A 126 -22.77 -0.67 13.07
CA ALA A 126 -22.87 0.77 12.86
C ALA A 126 -21.94 1.23 11.72
N ALA A 127 -20.73 0.67 11.63
CA ALA A 127 -19.81 0.92 10.52
C ALA A 127 -20.37 0.42 9.17
N GLU A 128 -20.96 -0.77 9.13
CA GLU A 128 -21.65 -1.30 7.95
C GLU A 128 -22.80 -0.39 7.51
N SER A 129 -23.65 0.02 8.45
CA SER A 129 -24.75 0.95 8.20
C SER A 129 -24.27 2.30 7.66
N LYS A 130 -23.14 2.80 8.19
CA LYS A 130 -22.52 4.04 7.71
C LYS A 130 -21.98 3.87 6.30
N ALA A 131 -21.23 2.81 6.02
CA ALA A 131 -20.68 2.55 4.70
C ALA A 131 -21.77 2.38 3.64
N LEU A 132 -22.90 1.73 3.97
CA LEU A 132 -24.06 1.65 3.11
C LEU A 132 -24.68 3.03 2.83
N LYS A 133 -24.76 3.92 3.83
CA LYS A 133 -25.21 5.30 3.62
C LYS A 133 -24.24 6.07 2.71
N THR A 134 -22.94 5.90 2.90
CA THR A 134 -21.92 6.48 2.03
C THR A 134 -22.08 5.99 0.59
N ALA A 135 -22.27 4.69 0.37
CA ALA A 135 -22.50 4.14 -0.97
C ALA A 135 -23.78 4.69 -1.64
N LYS A 136 -24.89 4.77 -0.90
CA LYS A 136 -26.15 5.34 -1.39
C LYS A 136 -26.01 6.83 -1.75
N ALA A 137 -25.20 7.57 -1.00
CA ALA A 137 -24.92 8.99 -1.29
C ALA A 137 -24.01 9.19 -2.52
N LEU A 138 -23.42 8.10 -3.04
CA LEU A 138 -22.69 8.06 -4.31
C LEU A 138 -23.54 7.43 -5.42
N ASP A 139 -24.86 7.40 -5.26
CA ASP A 139 -25.83 6.83 -6.20
C ASP A 139 -25.55 5.37 -6.60
N ALA A 140 -24.87 4.62 -5.73
CA ALA A 140 -24.60 3.22 -5.97
C ALA A 140 -25.90 2.42 -6.13
N ALA A 141 -25.96 1.58 -7.16
CA ALA A 141 -27.09 0.70 -7.41
C ALA A 141 -26.92 -0.63 -6.67
N LYS A 142 -27.97 -1.04 -5.95
CA LYS A 142 -28.03 -2.27 -5.13
C LYS A 142 -26.83 -2.41 -4.15
N PRO A 143 -26.47 -1.37 -3.37
CA PRO A 143 -25.33 -1.45 -2.48
C PRO A 143 -25.60 -2.44 -1.35
N ALA A 144 -24.66 -3.35 -1.12
CA ALA A 144 -24.70 -4.35 -0.05
C ALA A 144 -23.36 -4.41 0.66
N ALA A 145 -23.39 -4.55 1.99
CA ALA A 145 -22.16 -4.74 2.76
C ALA A 145 -21.69 -6.19 2.62
N ASP A 146 -20.59 -6.40 1.90
CA ASP A 146 -20.04 -7.72 1.63
C ASP A 146 -19.21 -8.22 2.81
N SER A 147 -18.47 -7.31 3.45
CA SER A 147 -17.67 -7.63 4.63
C SER A 147 -17.35 -6.39 5.45
N ALA A 148 -17.14 -6.58 6.75
CA ALA A 148 -16.47 -5.60 7.59
C ALA A 148 -15.50 -6.27 8.57
N ARG A 149 -14.31 -5.68 8.69
CA ARG A 149 -13.22 -6.17 9.55
C ARG A 149 -12.53 -5.03 10.29
N LYS A 150 -11.98 -5.35 11.46
CA LYS A 150 -11.22 -4.40 12.28
C LYS A 150 -9.78 -4.31 11.76
N VAL A 151 -9.28 -3.10 11.58
CA VAL A 151 -7.97 -2.80 11.01
C VAL A 151 -7.31 -1.65 11.78
N ILE A 152 -6.02 -1.44 11.55
CA ILE A 152 -5.36 -0.17 11.87
C ILE A 152 -5.27 0.66 10.59
N TRP A 153 -5.87 1.85 10.59
CA TRP A 153 -5.68 2.83 9.53
C TRP A 153 -4.38 3.59 9.77
N ALA A 154 -3.48 3.57 8.79
CA ALA A 154 -2.22 4.31 8.80
C ALA A 154 -1.93 5.00 7.45
N GLY A 155 -2.91 5.11 6.55
CA GLY A 155 -2.71 5.77 5.25
C GLY A 155 -2.55 7.29 5.33
N SER A 156 -3.00 7.92 6.42
CA SER A 156 -2.81 9.35 6.66
C SER A 156 -2.91 9.67 8.15
N GLY A 157 -2.23 10.75 8.57
CA GLY A 157 -2.26 11.22 9.95
C GLY A 157 -1.76 10.19 10.98
N THR A 158 -2.19 10.36 12.24
CA THR A 158 -1.86 9.42 13.31
C THR A 158 -2.60 8.09 13.12
N PRO A 159 -1.94 6.94 13.26
CA PRO A 159 -2.59 5.64 13.14
C PRO A 159 -3.78 5.47 14.10
N LYS A 160 -4.86 4.84 13.62
CA LYS A 160 -6.10 4.65 14.39
C LYS A 160 -6.69 3.26 14.24
N LEU A 161 -7.38 2.80 15.29
CA LEU A 161 -8.26 1.65 15.16
C LEU A 161 -9.45 2.02 14.28
N ALA A 162 -9.75 1.18 13.29
CA ALA A 162 -10.80 1.43 12.31
C ALA A 162 -11.55 0.15 11.93
N TRP A 163 -12.73 0.33 11.35
CA TRP A 163 -13.43 -0.67 10.57
C TRP A 163 -13.20 -0.39 9.09
N GLU A 164 -12.76 -1.39 8.35
CA GLU A 164 -12.85 -1.41 6.90
C GLU A 164 -14.11 -2.17 6.53
N THR A 165 -15.04 -1.48 5.86
CA THR A 165 -16.23 -2.11 5.28
C THR A 165 -16.10 -2.09 3.76
N VAL A 166 -16.35 -3.23 3.13
CA VAL A 166 -16.41 -3.37 1.67
C VAL A 166 -17.87 -3.43 1.25
N ILE A 167 -18.27 -2.51 0.37
CA ILE A 167 -19.61 -2.45 -0.21
C ILE A 167 -19.54 -2.87 -1.67
N GLY A 168 -20.31 -3.90 -2.03
CA GLY A 168 -20.49 -4.36 -3.40
C GLY A 168 -21.66 -3.65 -4.10
N GLY A 169 -22.14 -4.27 -5.18
CA GLY A 169 -23.20 -3.73 -6.04
C GLY A 169 -22.62 -3.08 -7.28
N PHE A 170 -23.22 -1.97 -7.71
CA PHE A 170 -22.81 -1.24 -8.90
C PHE A 170 -22.63 0.24 -8.57
N GLN A 171 -21.72 0.88 -9.31
CA GLN A 171 -21.55 2.32 -9.34
C GLN A 171 -22.73 2.95 -10.13
N ASP A 172 -22.79 4.27 -10.15
CA ASP A 172 -23.83 5.04 -10.84
C ASP A 172 -23.82 4.81 -12.36
N ASP A 173 -22.66 4.55 -12.94
CA ASP A 173 -22.44 4.22 -14.36
C ASP A 173 -22.70 2.75 -14.72
N GLY A 174 -23.07 1.91 -13.75
CA GLY A 174 -23.29 0.47 -13.94
C GLY A 174 -22.02 -0.39 -13.85
N THR A 175 -20.84 0.20 -13.61
CA THR A 175 -19.62 -0.54 -13.31
C THR A 175 -19.79 -1.31 -12.00
N PRO A 176 -19.29 -2.55 -11.87
CA PRO A 176 -19.26 -3.23 -10.57
C PRO A 176 -18.55 -2.37 -9.52
N SER A 177 -19.11 -2.34 -8.31
CA SER A 177 -18.57 -1.56 -7.19
C SER A 177 -17.82 -2.48 -6.23
N ARG A 178 -16.71 -1.96 -5.68
CA ARG A 178 -16.02 -2.55 -4.53
C ARG A 178 -15.55 -1.40 -3.65
N LEU A 179 -16.51 -0.69 -3.06
CA LEU A 179 -16.23 0.51 -2.29
C LEU A 179 -15.71 0.13 -0.91
N HIS A 180 -14.47 0.49 -0.62
CA HIS A 180 -13.90 0.36 0.71
C HIS A 180 -14.15 1.66 1.49
N VAL A 181 -14.82 1.56 2.64
CA VAL A 181 -15.07 2.68 3.55
C VAL A 181 -14.35 2.40 4.87
N ILE A 182 -13.42 3.29 5.24
CA ILE A 182 -12.64 3.20 6.47
C ILE A 182 -13.24 4.12 7.51
N THR A 183 -13.79 3.54 8.58
CA THR A 183 -14.47 4.26 9.66
C THR A 183 -13.70 4.13 10.96
N ASP A 184 -13.44 5.24 11.64
CA ASP A 184 -12.83 5.29 12.98
C ASP A 184 -13.64 4.44 13.96
N ALA A 185 -13.02 3.42 14.54
CA ALA A 185 -13.70 2.42 15.38
C ALA A 185 -14.01 2.95 16.79
N THR A 186 -13.64 4.19 17.09
CA THR A 186 -13.97 4.86 18.36
C THR A 186 -15.08 5.89 18.17
N THR A 187 -14.94 6.74 17.14
CA THR A 187 -15.81 7.90 16.93
C THR A 187 -16.87 7.72 15.84
N GLY A 188 -16.73 6.71 14.97
CA GLY A 188 -17.62 6.54 13.81
C GLY A 188 -17.36 7.54 12.67
N LYS A 189 -16.29 8.35 12.73
CA LYS A 189 -15.89 9.26 11.67
C LYS A 189 -15.36 8.48 10.46
N GLU A 190 -15.78 8.83 9.25
CA GLU A 190 -15.14 8.32 8.02
C GLU A 190 -13.73 8.89 7.92
N LEU A 191 -12.73 8.02 7.88
CA LEU A 191 -11.31 8.37 7.78
C LEU A 191 -10.88 8.45 6.32
N TYR A 192 -11.36 7.52 5.51
CA TYR A 192 -11.01 7.39 4.11
C TYR A 192 -12.02 6.52 3.38
N ARG A 193 -12.08 6.66 2.05
CA ARG A 193 -12.79 5.74 1.17
C ARG A 193 -12.11 5.65 -0.18
N TYR A 194 -12.23 4.51 -0.85
CA TYR A 194 -11.70 4.31 -2.20
C TYR A 194 -12.47 3.20 -2.93
N GLN A 195 -12.50 3.26 -4.26
CA GLN A 195 -12.99 2.16 -5.08
C GLN A 195 -11.89 1.13 -5.31
N GLY A 196 -12.18 -0.15 -5.04
CA GLY A 196 -11.29 -1.26 -5.36
C GLY A 196 -11.40 -1.75 -6.80
N ILE A 197 -12.32 -1.18 -7.57
CA ILE A 197 -12.48 -1.41 -9.01
C ILE A 197 -12.16 -0.09 -9.70
N GLU A 198 -11.06 -0.09 -10.44
CA GLU A 198 -10.64 1.03 -11.27
C GLU A 198 -11.14 0.80 -12.70
N THR A 199 -11.79 1.80 -13.29
CA THR A 199 -12.13 1.80 -14.70
C THR A 199 -10.99 2.45 -15.48
N GLY A 200 -10.50 1.74 -16.50
CA GLY A 200 -9.53 2.25 -17.44
C GLY A 200 -10.20 2.45 -18.79
N VAL A 201 -10.13 3.66 -19.33
CA VAL A 201 -10.53 3.92 -20.72
C VAL A 201 -9.34 3.63 -21.64
N GLY A 202 -9.50 2.72 -22.58
CA GLY A 202 -8.51 2.43 -23.61
C GLY A 202 -8.69 3.38 -24.80
N ASN A 203 -7.79 4.33 -25.00
CA ASN A 203 -7.76 5.10 -26.24
C ASN A 203 -6.94 4.33 -27.29
N THR A 204 -7.61 3.70 -28.25
CA THR A 204 -6.92 3.01 -29.36
C THR A 204 -6.70 3.99 -30.52
N HIS A 205 -5.49 4.01 -31.09
CA HIS A 205 -5.14 4.91 -32.21
C HIS A 205 -5.91 4.61 -33.51
N TYR A 206 -6.62 3.48 -33.62
CA TYR A 206 -7.33 3.07 -34.84
C TYR A 206 -8.83 2.76 -34.64
N SER A 207 -9.37 2.77 -33.42
CA SER A 207 -10.78 2.39 -33.19
C SER A 207 -11.53 3.22 -32.14
N GLY A 208 -10.94 4.30 -31.63
CA GLY A 208 -11.61 5.15 -30.65
C GLY A 208 -11.59 4.58 -29.22
N GLN A 209 -12.45 5.14 -28.38
CA GLN A 209 -12.54 4.90 -26.93
C GLN A 209 -13.22 3.54 -26.66
N VAL A 210 -12.55 2.64 -25.93
CA VAL A 210 -13.13 1.39 -25.39
C VAL A 210 -13.13 1.37 -23.87
#